data_AF-A0A2S6HXP8-F1
#
_entry.id   AF-A0A2S6HXP8-F1
#
_cell.length_a   1.000
_cell.length_b   1.000
_cell.length_c   1.000
_cell.angle_alpha   90.00
_cell.angle_beta   90.00
_cell.angle_gamma   90.00
#
_symmetry.space_group_name_H-M   'P 1'
#
loop_
_entity.id
_entity.type
_entity.pdbx_description
1 polymer ?
#
loop_
_entity_poly.entity_id
_entity_poly.type
_entity_poly.pdbx_seq_one_letter_code
_entity_poly.pdbx_strand_id
1 'polypeptide(L)'
;MGTGIQTSNGKAFEYACIIALCEHLSDGQEIVIKQSPQMITAQRLYDDISDDMKDHLDDAARASVRIIKRLEPQLCEVDGNEPLYLSLQADAAGIKGDVRDVLCLRKQNGWEIGLSCKHNHHAVKHSRLSDTIDFGKEWLGIPCSKTYFNKVVPLFTQLRVIRDASKTKGEPILWNNMSDKAEKYYIPILEAFIEELKRIATENVNIPEKLIRYLLGRYDFYKVITDDKNRTTRVEAVNIAGTLNKQSGHLKAITKIPLLKMPMQFYHIGFKPGSNNTIEVVCDEGWQISMRIHSASSKIEPSLKFDVNLISLPSSVYTQVEPWDNDLNQNRSQRLGTYAKKILKIDNTVE
;
A
#
# COMPACT_ATOMS: atom_id res chain seq x y z
N MET A 1 -10.95 -13.46 13.53
CA MET A 1 -11.07 -12.16 14.23
C MET A 1 -10.32 -11.01 13.53
N GLY A 2 -9.84 -11.13 12.27
CA GLY A 2 -8.71 -10.30 11.81
C GLY A 2 -8.94 -9.18 10.77
N THR A 3 -10.09 -9.06 10.10
CA THR A 3 -10.23 -8.09 8.98
C THR A 3 -10.77 -6.72 9.39
N GLY A 4 -11.67 -6.68 10.37
CA GLY A 4 -12.24 -5.43 10.90
C GLY A 4 -11.21 -4.57 11.62
N ILE A 5 -10.47 -5.16 12.56
CA ILE A 5 -9.41 -4.47 13.33
C ILE A 5 -8.32 -3.95 12.39
N GLN A 6 -7.86 -4.76 11.43
CA GLN A 6 -6.85 -4.34 10.47
C GLN A 6 -7.28 -3.14 9.63
N THR A 7 -8.55 -3.11 9.23
CA THR A 7 -9.12 -1.99 8.46
C THR A 7 -9.23 -0.75 9.34
N SER A 8 -9.69 -0.90 10.58
CA SER A 8 -9.78 0.19 11.56
C SER A 8 -8.41 0.80 11.85
N ASN A 9 -7.39 -0.03 12.16
CA ASN A 9 -6.03 0.42 12.42
C ASN A 9 -5.40 1.08 11.20
N GLY A 10 -5.66 0.56 9.99
CA GLY A 10 -5.22 1.19 8.74
C GLY A 10 -5.78 2.61 8.60
N LYS A 11 -7.07 2.82 8.84
CA LYS A 11 -7.70 4.15 8.79
C LYS A 11 -7.24 5.07 9.92
N ALA A 12 -7.04 4.54 11.13
CA ALA A 12 -6.45 5.31 12.22
C ALA A 12 -5.03 5.77 11.87
N PHE A 13 -4.23 4.92 11.21
CA PHE A 13 -2.87 5.26 10.77
C PHE A 13 -2.87 6.33 9.67
N GLU A 14 -3.83 6.30 8.74
CA GLU A 14 -4.02 7.37 7.76
C GLU A 14 -4.21 8.74 8.44
N TYR A 15 -4.99 8.80 9.52
CA TYR A 15 -5.20 10.01 10.31
C TYR A 15 -3.92 10.43 11.06
N ALA A 16 -3.22 9.50 11.72
CA ALA A 16 -1.96 9.78 12.40
C ALA A 16 -0.91 10.40 11.45
N CYS A 17 -0.85 9.95 10.19
CA CYS A 17 0.00 10.56 9.16
C CYS A 17 -0.36 12.03 8.85
N ILE A 18 -1.65 12.39 8.83
CA ILE A 18 -2.09 13.79 8.66
C ILE A 18 -1.61 14.64 9.84
N ILE A 19 -1.79 14.16 11.07
CA ILE A 19 -1.37 14.87 12.28
C ILE A 19 0.14 15.06 12.30
N ALA A 20 0.92 13.99 12.03
CA ALA A 20 2.37 14.08 11.98
C ALA A 20 2.88 15.05 10.91
N LEU A 21 2.21 15.13 9.75
CA LEU A 21 2.51 16.14 8.72
C LEU A 21 2.26 17.55 9.23
N CYS A 22 1.13 17.80 9.90
CA CYS A 22 0.84 19.08 10.52
C CYS A 22 1.92 19.48 11.53
N GLU A 23 2.22 18.61 12.49
CA GLU A 23 3.23 18.84 13.53
C GLU A 23 4.60 19.23 12.97
N HIS A 24 5.03 18.60 11.87
CA HIS A 24 6.37 18.81 11.31
C HIS A 24 6.48 20.02 10.37
N LEU A 25 5.34 20.58 9.95
CA LEU A 25 5.27 21.56 8.87
C LEU A 25 4.59 22.88 9.27
N SER A 26 3.78 22.92 10.33
CA SER A 26 2.99 24.09 10.73
C SER A 26 3.81 25.30 11.15
N ASP A 27 5.03 25.09 11.66
CA ASP A 27 5.90 26.18 12.11
C ASP A 27 6.43 27.05 10.95
N GLY A 28 6.39 26.54 9.72
CA GLY A 28 6.97 27.18 8.54
C GLY A 28 5.97 27.60 7.46
N GLN A 29 4.69 27.27 7.58
CA GLN A 29 3.68 27.56 6.56
C GLN A 29 2.25 27.37 7.07
N GLU A 30 1.28 27.97 6.37
CA GLU A 30 -0.14 27.64 6.56
C GLU A 30 -0.46 26.24 6.02
N ILE A 31 -1.19 25.45 6.82
CA ILE A 31 -1.70 24.12 6.46
C ILE A 31 -3.21 24.10 6.53
N VAL A 32 -3.86 23.63 5.47
CA VAL A 32 -5.31 23.46 5.42
C VAL A 32 -5.67 21.99 5.31
N ILE A 33 -6.27 21.44 6.36
CA ILE A 33 -6.82 20.08 6.35
C ILE A 33 -8.21 20.12 5.71
N LYS A 34 -8.38 19.42 4.59
CA LYS A 34 -9.67 19.30 3.92
C LYS A 34 -10.57 18.33 4.69
N GLN A 35 -11.65 18.86 5.25
CA GLN A 35 -12.68 18.07 5.90
C GLN A 35 -13.46 17.23 4.88
N SER A 36 -13.66 15.95 5.20
CA SER A 36 -14.37 14.98 4.37
C SER A 36 -14.96 13.86 5.23
N PRO A 37 -15.94 13.08 4.72
CA PRO A 37 -16.43 11.90 5.43
C PRO A 37 -15.32 10.90 5.80
N GLN A 38 -14.28 10.81 4.95
CA GLN A 38 -13.11 9.97 5.17
C GLN A 38 -12.28 10.48 6.35
N MET A 39 -12.02 11.80 6.40
CA MET A 39 -11.33 12.44 7.50
C MET A 39 -12.05 12.20 8.83
N ILE A 40 -13.36 12.41 8.87
CA ILE A 40 -14.19 12.20 10.07
C ILE A 40 -14.16 10.73 10.50
N THR A 41 -14.24 9.80 9.56
CA THR A 41 -14.22 8.36 9.86
C THR A 41 -12.86 7.93 10.39
N ALA A 42 -11.78 8.38 9.77
CA ALA A 42 -10.41 8.06 10.18
C ALA A 42 -10.09 8.64 11.56
N GLN A 43 -10.50 9.88 11.83
CA GLN A 43 -10.39 10.51 13.14
C GLN A 43 -11.14 9.71 14.21
N ARG A 44 -12.42 9.37 13.98
CA ARG A 44 -13.19 8.57 14.95
C ARG A 44 -12.52 7.22 15.24
N LEU A 45 -12.07 6.52 14.18
CA LEU A 45 -11.39 5.23 14.35
C LEU A 45 -10.05 5.38 15.10
N TYR A 46 -9.35 6.50 14.90
CA TYR A 46 -8.17 6.84 15.67
C TYR A 46 -8.52 7.18 17.13
N ASP A 47 -9.62 7.87 17.40
CA ASP A 47 -10.04 8.21 18.77
C ASP A 47 -10.49 6.96 19.55
N ASP A 48 -11.06 5.97 18.87
CA ASP A 48 -11.62 4.73 19.43
C ASP A 48 -10.58 3.64 19.75
N ILE A 49 -9.33 3.75 19.26
CA ILE A 49 -8.26 2.78 19.60
C ILE A 49 -7.65 3.09 20.97
N SER A 50 -6.94 2.11 21.56
CA SER A 50 -6.26 2.28 22.84
C SER A 50 -5.11 3.28 22.76
N ASP A 51 -4.83 3.98 23.86
CA ASP A 51 -3.75 4.98 23.92
C ASP A 51 -2.38 4.40 23.50
N ASP A 52 -2.04 3.18 23.93
CA ASP A 52 -0.84 2.45 23.49
C ASP A 52 -0.76 2.29 21.96
N MET A 53 -1.91 2.04 21.32
CA MET A 53 -1.97 1.93 19.86
C MET A 53 -1.88 3.30 19.20
N LYS A 54 -2.46 4.36 19.79
CA LYS A 54 -2.31 5.73 19.29
C LYS A 54 -0.84 6.14 19.30
N ASP A 55 -0.15 5.92 20.42
CA ASP A 55 1.28 6.19 20.58
C ASP A 55 2.10 5.46 19.49
N HIS A 56 1.81 4.18 19.24
CA HIS A 56 2.45 3.42 18.16
C HIS A 56 2.20 4.02 16.77
N LEU A 57 0.96 4.37 16.45
CA LEU A 57 0.61 4.94 15.15
C LEU A 57 1.23 6.33 14.96
N ASP A 58 1.28 7.16 16.00
CA ASP A 58 1.87 8.49 15.98
C ASP A 58 3.40 8.43 15.83
N ASP A 59 4.04 7.57 16.59
CA ASP A 59 5.47 7.27 16.46
C ASP A 59 5.82 6.83 15.04
N ALA A 60 5.03 5.90 14.48
CA ALA A 60 5.22 5.40 13.13
C ALA A 60 5.02 6.50 12.07
N ALA A 61 3.99 7.32 12.25
CA ALA A 61 3.67 8.43 11.36
C ALA A 61 4.77 9.49 11.37
N ARG A 62 5.24 9.91 12.56
CA ARG A 62 6.36 10.85 12.71
C ARG A 62 7.64 10.31 12.07
N ALA A 63 7.94 9.02 12.22
CA ALA A 63 9.08 8.40 11.54
C ALA A 63 8.98 8.48 10.01
N SER A 64 7.78 8.27 9.45
CA SER A 64 7.55 8.42 8.01
C SER A 64 7.77 9.86 7.53
N VAL A 65 7.23 10.84 8.25
CA VAL A 65 7.31 12.26 7.88
C VAL A 65 8.75 12.75 7.93
N ARG A 66 9.57 12.29 8.90
CA ARG A 66 11.02 12.56 8.91
C ARG A 66 11.68 12.14 7.60
N ILE A 67 11.37 10.96 7.06
CA ILE A 67 11.92 10.51 5.77
C ILE A 67 11.39 11.39 4.65
N ILE A 68 10.06 11.48 4.50
CA ILE A 68 9.42 12.09 3.33
C ILE A 68 9.80 13.57 3.21
N LYS A 69 9.88 14.30 4.32
CA LYS A 69 10.33 15.71 4.37
C LYS A 69 11.73 15.91 3.77
N ARG A 70 12.64 14.96 3.95
CA ARG A 70 14.00 15.00 3.36
C ARG A 70 14.00 14.64 1.86
N LEU A 71 12.97 13.93 1.41
CA LEU A 71 12.80 13.51 0.02
C LEU A 71 11.96 14.49 -0.79
N GLU A 72 11.09 15.29 -0.18
CA GLU A 72 10.15 16.16 -0.89
C GLU A 72 10.33 17.64 -0.52
N PRO A 73 11.21 18.37 -1.25
CA PRO A 73 11.44 19.80 -1.01
C PRO A 73 10.17 20.64 -0.98
N GLN A 74 9.21 20.34 -1.85
CA GLN A 74 7.94 21.06 -1.92
C GLN A 74 7.07 20.91 -0.67
N LEU A 75 7.31 19.94 0.23
CA LEU A 75 6.63 19.92 1.52
C LEU A 75 7.05 21.06 2.43
N CYS A 76 8.30 21.52 2.35
CA CYS A 76 8.85 22.53 3.27
C CYS A 76 9.00 23.91 2.63
N GLU A 77 9.38 23.95 1.36
CA GLU A 77 9.61 25.20 0.65
C GLU A 77 8.28 25.69 0.06
N VAL A 78 7.77 26.79 0.60
CA VAL A 78 6.49 27.38 0.19
C VAL A 78 6.63 27.98 -1.21
N ASP A 79 7.66 28.78 -1.46
CA ASP A 79 7.91 29.47 -2.75
C ASP A 79 6.64 30.14 -3.33
N GLY A 80 5.87 30.84 -2.48
CA GLY A 80 4.60 31.49 -2.83
C GLY A 80 3.41 30.54 -3.07
N ASN A 81 3.58 29.23 -2.87
CA ASN A 81 2.57 28.20 -3.12
C ASN A 81 1.86 27.76 -1.83
N GLU A 82 1.26 28.72 -1.11
CA GLU A 82 0.56 28.50 0.17
C GLU A 82 -0.98 28.60 0.02
N PRO A 83 -1.78 27.88 0.82
CA PRO A 83 -1.36 26.95 1.87
C PRO A 83 -1.04 25.55 1.32
N LEU A 84 -0.39 24.72 2.14
CA LEU A 84 -0.30 23.29 1.89
C LEU A 84 -1.63 22.62 2.26
N TYR A 85 -2.27 21.97 1.30
CA TYR A 85 -3.53 21.26 1.55
C TYR A 85 -3.26 19.79 1.84
N LEU A 86 -3.82 19.30 2.96
CA LEU A 86 -3.77 17.89 3.35
C LEU A 86 -5.17 17.28 3.27
N SER A 87 -5.28 16.06 2.76
CA SER A 87 -6.57 15.37 2.67
C SER A 87 -6.45 13.85 2.68
N LEU A 88 -7.53 13.18 3.09
CA LEU A 88 -7.69 11.74 2.91
C LEU A 88 -8.53 11.42 1.69
N GLN A 89 -8.08 10.46 0.90
CA GLN A 89 -8.75 9.97 -0.30
C GLN A 89 -9.90 9.03 0.04
N ALA A 90 -10.92 9.05 -0.82
CA ALA A 90 -12.02 8.10 -0.75
C ALA A 90 -11.63 6.75 -1.36
N ASP A 91 -12.12 5.65 -0.78
CA ASP A 91 -11.92 4.29 -1.30
C ASP A 91 -12.35 4.15 -2.78
N ALA A 92 -13.33 4.96 -3.22
CA ALA A 92 -13.77 5.01 -4.62
C ALA A 92 -12.66 5.45 -5.59
N ALA A 93 -11.71 6.27 -5.16
CA ALA A 93 -10.54 6.63 -5.95
C ALA A 93 -9.56 5.46 -6.10
N GLY A 94 -9.40 4.64 -5.05
CA GLY A 94 -8.68 3.36 -5.10
C GLY A 94 -9.22 2.41 -6.16
N ILE A 95 -10.55 2.32 -6.30
CA ILE A 95 -11.19 1.55 -7.38
C ILE A 95 -10.74 2.07 -8.76
N LYS A 96 -10.73 3.39 -8.93
CA LYS A 96 -10.29 4.08 -10.16
C LYS A 96 -8.77 4.04 -10.40
N GLY A 97 -7.99 3.49 -9.47
CA GLY A 97 -6.55 3.27 -9.63
C GLY A 97 -5.66 4.29 -8.94
N ASP A 98 -6.19 5.13 -8.04
CA ASP A 98 -5.37 5.96 -7.15
C ASP A 98 -5.22 5.28 -5.79
N VAL A 99 -4.04 4.72 -5.51
CA VAL A 99 -3.76 3.94 -4.29
C VAL A 99 -3.24 4.79 -3.12
N ARG A 100 -3.22 6.12 -3.29
CA ARG A 100 -2.80 7.07 -2.27
C ARG A 100 -3.94 7.24 -1.27
N ASP A 101 -3.61 7.16 0.00
CA ASP A 101 -4.53 7.31 1.12
C ASP A 101 -4.50 8.76 1.64
N VAL A 102 -3.29 9.33 1.79
CA VAL A 102 -3.06 10.74 2.15
C VAL A 102 -2.58 11.50 0.91
N LEU A 103 -3.11 12.71 0.69
CA LEU A 103 -2.65 13.63 -0.35
C LEU A 103 -2.13 14.92 0.26
N CYS A 104 -0.97 15.36 -0.22
CA CYS A 104 -0.39 16.68 0.02
C CYS A 104 -0.38 17.43 -1.31
N LEU A 105 -0.97 18.62 -1.37
CA LEU A 105 -1.03 19.38 -2.62
C LEU A 105 -0.86 20.88 -2.41
N ARG A 106 -0.26 21.52 -3.42
CA ARG A 106 -0.17 22.97 -3.58
C ARG A 106 -0.91 23.37 -4.85
N LYS A 107 -1.98 24.17 -4.70
CA LYS A 107 -2.87 24.47 -5.83
C LYS A 107 -2.24 25.42 -6.84
N GLN A 108 -1.35 26.29 -6.38
CA GLN A 108 -0.74 27.37 -7.14
C GLN A 108 0.13 26.86 -8.29
N ASN A 109 0.86 25.77 -8.05
CA ASN A 109 1.74 25.15 -9.04
C ASN A 109 1.30 23.74 -9.46
N GLY A 110 0.16 23.26 -8.96
CA GLY A 110 -0.37 21.94 -9.26
C GLY A 110 0.47 20.79 -8.72
N TRP A 111 1.40 21.05 -7.79
CA TRP A 111 2.20 20.00 -7.18
C TRP A 111 1.33 19.15 -6.27
N GLU A 112 1.47 17.83 -6.41
CA GLU A 112 0.88 16.86 -5.51
C GLU A 112 1.83 15.68 -5.28
N ILE A 113 1.77 15.15 -4.06
CA ILE A 113 2.29 13.83 -3.71
C ILE A 113 1.22 13.10 -2.90
N GLY A 114 1.36 11.79 -2.78
CA GLY A 114 0.57 11.07 -1.79
C GLY A 114 1.32 9.96 -1.10
N LEU A 115 0.71 9.53 0.00
CA LEU A 115 1.19 8.44 0.85
C LEU A 115 0.19 7.29 0.74
N SER A 116 0.68 6.08 0.51
CA SER A 116 -0.10 4.87 0.68
C SER A 116 0.27 4.24 2.03
N CYS A 117 -0.61 4.41 3.02
CA CYS A 117 -0.37 4.05 4.42
C CYS A 117 -0.75 2.59 4.65
N LYS A 118 0.13 1.81 5.27
CA LYS A 118 -0.06 0.37 5.51
C LYS A 118 0.36 0.02 6.93
N HIS A 119 -0.56 -0.54 7.70
CA HIS A 119 -0.29 -1.01 9.06
C HIS A 119 0.15 -2.48 9.02
N ASN A 120 1.43 -2.78 9.22
CA ASN A 120 1.98 -4.14 9.21
C ASN A 120 1.65 -5.02 7.97
N HIS A 121 1.45 -4.45 6.78
CA HIS A 121 1.27 -5.24 5.55
C HIS A 121 1.85 -4.58 4.29
N HIS A 122 2.16 -5.42 3.30
CA HIS A 122 2.75 -4.98 2.03
C HIS A 122 1.78 -5.04 0.84
N ALA A 123 0.51 -5.38 1.07
CA ALA A 123 -0.48 -5.57 0.02
C ALA A 123 -0.64 -4.33 -0.89
N VAL A 124 -0.93 -4.59 -2.17
CA VAL A 124 -1.26 -3.57 -3.18
C VAL A 124 -2.74 -3.66 -3.56
N LYS A 125 -3.13 -3.21 -4.75
CA LYS A 125 -4.53 -3.19 -5.18
C LYS A 125 -5.21 -4.56 -5.05
N HIS A 126 -6.35 -4.58 -4.37
CA HIS A 126 -7.18 -5.78 -4.18
C HIS A 126 -8.16 -5.96 -5.34
N SER A 127 -7.72 -6.61 -6.40
CA SER A 127 -8.53 -6.85 -7.58
C SER A 127 -9.52 -8.00 -7.40
N ARG A 128 -10.56 -8.05 -8.23
CA ARG A 128 -11.64 -9.04 -8.11
C ARG A 128 -11.84 -9.81 -9.40
N LEU A 129 -12.33 -11.04 -9.25
CA LEU A 129 -12.88 -11.85 -10.34
C LEU A 129 -14.36 -12.15 -10.03
N SER A 130 -15.18 -12.11 -11.06
CA SER A 130 -16.59 -12.54 -11.05
C SER A 130 -17.00 -12.93 -12.48
N ASP A 131 -18.25 -13.35 -12.65
CA ASP A 131 -18.85 -13.55 -13.97
C ASP A 131 -19.11 -12.26 -14.77
N THR A 132 -18.96 -11.09 -14.13
CA THR A 132 -19.23 -9.78 -14.74
C THR A 132 -17.97 -8.92 -14.90
N ILE A 133 -16.87 -9.29 -14.25
CA ILE A 133 -15.61 -8.53 -14.30
C ILE A 133 -14.72 -9.10 -15.41
N ASP A 134 -14.44 -8.26 -16.41
CA ASP A 134 -13.48 -8.54 -17.47
C ASP A 134 -12.10 -8.01 -17.03
N PHE A 135 -11.31 -8.87 -16.39
CA PHE A 135 -10.00 -8.46 -15.87
C PHE A 135 -9.06 -8.00 -16.99
N GLY A 136 -9.12 -8.64 -18.16
CA GLY A 136 -8.30 -8.26 -19.31
C GLY A 136 -8.61 -6.83 -19.73
N LYS A 137 -9.90 -6.51 -19.88
CA LYS A 137 -10.33 -5.15 -20.23
C LYS A 137 -9.98 -4.14 -19.14
N GLU A 138 -10.31 -4.45 -17.89
CA GLU A 138 -10.16 -3.50 -16.79
C GLU A 138 -8.70 -3.27 -16.38
N TRP A 139 -7.85 -4.30 -16.46
CA TRP A 139 -6.48 -4.23 -15.95
C TRP A 139 -5.47 -3.99 -17.07
N LEU A 140 -5.72 -4.56 -18.26
CA LEU A 140 -4.79 -4.58 -19.39
C LEU A 140 -5.30 -3.81 -20.61
N GLY A 141 -6.55 -3.34 -20.57
CA GLY A 141 -7.21 -2.69 -21.71
C GLY A 141 -7.53 -3.64 -22.87
N ILE A 142 -7.48 -4.96 -22.64
CA ILE A 142 -7.65 -6.00 -23.68
C ILE A 142 -8.69 -7.01 -23.20
N PRO A 143 -9.90 -7.05 -23.79
CA PRO A 143 -10.98 -7.92 -23.31
C PRO A 143 -10.59 -9.40 -23.21
N CYS A 144 -11.08 -10.05 -22.16
CA CYS A 144 -10.94 -11.49 -22.00
C CYS A 144 -11.67 -12.26 -23.12
N SER A 145 -11.14 -13.42 -23.45
CA SER A 145 -11.71 -14.32 -24.46
C SER A 145 -13.05 -14.91 -24.02
N LYS A 146 -13.86 -15.32 -25.01
CA LYS A 146 -15.06 -16.14 -24.74
C LYS A 146 -14.70 -17.43 -24.02
N THR A 147 -13.54 -18.02 -24.34
CA THR A 147 -13.03 -19.24 -23.69
C THR A 147 -12.85 -19.04 -22.19
N TYR A 148 -12.27 -17.91 -21.76
CA TYR A 148 -12.16 -17.56 -20.35
C TYR A 148 -13.54 -17.49 -19.68
N PHE A 149 -14.48 -16.72 -20.24
CA PHE A 149 -15.81 -16.57 -19.66
C PHE A 149 -16.60 -17.89 -19.62
N ASN A 150 -16.47 -18.74 -20.65
CA ASN A 150 -17.09 -20.07 -20.67
C ASN A 150 -16.59 -20.96 -19.52
N LYS A 151 -15.34 -20.78 -19.06
CA LYS A 151 -14.79 -21.49 -17.90
C LYS A 151 -15.27 -20.90 -16.57
N VAL A 152 -15.22 -19.57 -16.39
CA VAL A 152 -15.46 -18.95 -15.06
C VAL A 152 -16.93 -18.66 -14.76
N VAL A 153 -17.75 -18.33 -15.76
CA VAL A 153 -19.16 -17.94 -15.57
C VAL A 153 -19.98 -19.07 -14.91
N PRO A 154 -19.86 -20.35 -15.31
CA PRO A 154 -20.57 -21.43 -14.65
C PRO A 154 -20.22 -21.55 -13.16
N LEU A 155 -18.94 -21.36 -12.80
CA LEU A 155 -18.46 -21.46 -11.42
C LEU A 155 -19.04 -20.34 -10.54
N PHE A 156 -19.00 -19.10 -11.01
CA PHE A 156 -19.61 -17.97 -10.30
C PHE A 156 -21.13 -18.03 -10.26
N THR A 157 -21.77 -18.59 -11.29
CA THR A 157 -23.21 -18.84 -11.32
C THR A 157 -23.61 -19.85 -10.24
N GLN A 158 -22.84 -20.92 -10.04
CA GLN A 158 -23.09 -21.86 -8.95
C GLN A 158 -22.97 -21.18 -7.59
N LEU A 159 -21.94 -20.36 -7.36
CA LEU A 159 -21.79 -19.60 -6.11
C LEU A 159 -22.98 -18.65 -5.87
N ARG A 160 -23.51 -18.03 -6.94
CA ARG A 160 -24.71 -17.18 -6.89
C ARG A 160 -25.93 -17.99 -6.44
N VAL A 161 -26.18 -19.14 -7.07
CA VAL A 161 -27.29 -20.03 -6.71
C VAL A 161 -27.20 -20.47 -5.25
N ILE A 162 -26.01 -20.88 -4.78
CA ILE A 162 -25.78 -21.29 -3.38
C ILE A 162 -26.09 -20.12 -2.43
N ARG A 163 -25.55 -18.93 -2.72
CA ARG A 163 -25.79 -17.73 -1.93
C ARG A 163 -27.29 -17.42 -1.87
N ASP A 164 -27.97 -17.35 -3.00
CA ASP A 164 -29.36 -16.91 -3.09
C ASP A 164 -30.29 -17.91 -2.40
N ALA A 165 -30.08 -19.21 -2.61
CA ALA A 165 -30.83 -20.26 -1.91
C ALA A 165 -30.62 -20.22 -0.39
N SER A 166 -29.38 -19.96 0.07
CA SER A 166 -29.06 -19.86 1.50
C SER A 166 -29.67 -18.60 2.15
N LYS A 167 -29.70 -17.48 1.42
CA LYS A 167 -30.35 -16.24 1.86
C LYS A 167 -31.86 -16.40 2.00
N THR A 168 -32.52 -17.06 1.03
CA THR A 168 -33.96 -17.34 1.10
C THR A 168 -34.33 -18.22 2.30
N LYS A 169 -33.43 -19.12 2.71
CA LYS A 169 -33.62 -19.98 3.90
C LYS A 169 -33.30 -19.29 5.22
N GLY A 170 -32.81 -18.05 5.22
CA GLY A 170 -32.41 -17.33 6.44
C GLY A 170 -31.06 -17.76 7.03
N GLU A 171 -30.36 -18.71 6.41
CA GLU A 171 -29.10 -19.28 6.89
C GLU A 171 -28.01 -19.18 5.81
N PRO A 172 -27.31 -18.04 5.70
CA PRO A 172 -26.24 -17.87 4.71
C PRO A 172 -25.11 -18.88 4.91
N ILE A 173 -24.76 -19.61 3.85
CA ILE A 173 -23.67 -20.59 3.90
C ILE A 173 -22.33 -19.87 3.99
N LEU A 174 -21.47 -20.37 4.88
CA LEU A 174 -20.11 -19.88 5.06
C LEU A 174 -19.12 -20.63 4.17
N TRP A 175 -18.08 -19.95 3.69
CA TRP A 175 -16.96 -20.57 2.96
C TRP A 175 -16.22 -21.63 3.78
N ASN A 176 -16.27 -21.57 5.12
CA ASN A 176 -15.64 -22.58 5.96
C ASN A 176 -16.42 -23.90 5.98
N ASN A 177 -17.69 -23.90 5.57
CA ASN A 177 -18.52 -25.10 5.52
C ASN A 177 -18.37 -25.86 4.18
N MET A 178 -17.61 -25.32 3.22
CA MET A 178 -17.34 -25.93 1.93
C MET A 178 -15.93 -26.52 1.92
N SER A 179 -15.83 -27.83 2.12
CA SER A 179 -14.57 -28.55 2.24
C SER A 179 -13.80 -28.64 0.92
N ASP A 180 -14.49 -28.70 -0.21
CA ASP A 180 -13.97 -28.83 -1.58
C ASP A 180 -13.80 -27.47 -2.30
N LYS A 181 -13.83 -26.35 -1.56
CA LYS A 181 -13.84 -25.00 -2.17
C LYS A 181 -12.60 -24.73 -3.03
N ALA A 182 -11.46 -25.31 -2.68
CA ALA A 182 -10.23 -25.10 -3.42
C ALA A 182 -10.30 -25.81 -4.77
N GLU A 183 -10.62 -27.10 -4.75
CA GLU A 183 -10.72 -27.97 -5.91
C GLU A 183 -11.85 -27.53 -6.85
N LYS A 184 -12.98 -27.10 -6.28
CA LYS A 184 -14.18 -26.75 -7.05
C LYS A 184 -14.17 -25.32 -7.59
N TYR A 185 -13.56 -24.37 -6.88
CA TYR A 185 -13.63 -22.96 -7.25
C TYR A 185 -12.26 -22.31 -7.38
N TYR A 186 -11.38 -22.39 -6.38
CA TYR A 186 -10.13 -21.63 -6.42
C TYR A 186 -9.20 -22.09 -7.54
N ILE A 187 -8.94 -23.39 -7.65
CA ILE A 187 -8.04 -23.95 -8.67
C ILE A 187 -8.58 -23.67 -10.08
N PRO A 188 -9.83 -24.03 -10.46
CA PRO A 188 -10.30 -23.83 -11.83
C PRO A 188 -10.39 -22.35 -12.25
N ILE A 189 -10.71 -21.45 -11.30
CA ILE A 189 -10.75 -20.00 -11.57
C ILE A 189 -9.32 -19.47 -11.79
N LEU A 190 -8.36 -19.91 -10.97
CA LEU A 190 -6.95 -19.51 -11.12
C LEU A 190 -6.34 -20.07 -12.40
N GLU A 191 -6.63 -21.31 -12.77
CA GLU A 191 -6.18 -21.90 -14.04
C GLU A 191 -6.71 -21.10 -15.23
N ALA A 192 -8.02 -20.80 -15.25
CA ALA A 192 -8.62 -19.98 -16.29
C ALA A 192 -7.99 -18.58 -16.35
N PHE A 193 -7.72 -17.96 -15.21
CA PHE A 193 -7.03 -16.67 -15.13
C PHE A 193 -5.59 -16.74 -15.66
N ILE A 194 -4.81 -17.75 -15.26
CA ILE A 194 -3.41 -17.95 -15.69
C ILE A 194 -3.35 -18.16 -17.21
N GLU A 195 -4.18 -19.04 -17.75
CA GLU A 195 -4.23 -19.32 -19.19
C GLU A 195 -4.60 -18.06 -19.98
N GLU A 196 -5.61 -17.31 -19.53
CA GLU A 196 -6.05 -16.11 -20.21
C GLU A 196 -5.00 -14.99 -20.15
N LEU A 197 -4.32 -14.82 -19.00
CA LEU A 197 -3.22 -13.86 -18.88
C LEU A 197 -2.06 -14.22 -19.80
N LYS A 198 -1.68 -15.51 -19.89
CA LYS A 198 -0.65 -16.00 -20.82
C LYS A 198 -1.06 -15.77 -22.28
N ARG A 199 -2.32 -16.03 -22.62
CA ARG A 199 -2.86 -15.80 -23.97
C ARG A 199 -2.77 -14.32 -24.35
N ILE A 200 -3.28 -13.42 -23.49
CA ILE A 200 -3.20 -11.97 -23.71
C ILE A 200 -1.75 -11.53 -23.87
N ALA A 201 -0.83 -12.04 -23.03
CA ALA A 201 0.60 -11.75 -23.09
C ALA A 201 1.30 -12.25 -24.35
N THR A 202 0.82 -13.34 -24.96
CA THR A 202 1.40 -13.88 -26.19
C THR A 202 0.93 -13.09 -27.42
N GLU A 203 -0.29 -12.58 -27.38
CA GLU A 203 -0.90 -11.86 -28.51
C GLU A 203 -0.64 -10.34 -28.49
N ASN A 204 -0.09 -9.80 -27.40
CA ASN A 204 0.06 -8.37 -27.21
C ASN A 204 1.38 -8.02 -26.51
N VAL A 205 1.91 -6.84 -26.81
CA VAL A 205 3.11 -6.30 -26.17
C VAL A 205 2.78 -5.56 -24.86
N ASN A 206 3.77 -5.39 -24.00
CA ASN A 206 3.72 -4.58 -22.77
C ASN A 206 2.70 -5.05 -21.72
N ILE A 207 2.28 -6.31 -21.77
CA ILE A 207 1.33 -6.87 -20.80
C ILE A 207 1.91 -6.92 -19.37
N PRO A 208 3.18 -7.29 -19.14
CA PRO A 208 3.79 -7.20 -17.82
C PRO A 208 3.73 -5.78 -17.25
N GLU A 209 4.15 -4.78 -18.01
CA GLU A 209 4.07 -3.38 -17.61
C GLU A 209 2.65 -2.96 -17.24
N LYS A 210 1.65 -3.28 -18.09
CA LYS A 210 0.25 -2.94 -17.82
C LYS A 210 -0.27 -3.57 -16.53
N LEU A 211 0.07 -4.85 -16.29
CA LEU A 211 -0.29 -5.53 -15.06
C LEU A 211 0.33 -4.84 -13.84
N ILE A 212 1.63 -4.56 -13.86
CA ILE A 212 2.31 -3.85 -12.75
C ILE A 212 1.71 -2.46 -12.54
N ARG A 213 1.51 -1.67 -13.60
CA ARG A 213 0.88 -0.34 -13.52
C ARG A 213 -0.49 -0.41 -12.87
N TYR A 214 -1.31 -1.38 -13.28
CA TYR A 214 -2.64 -1.54 -12.71
C TYR A 214 -2.60 -1.89 -11.21
N LEU A 215 -1.65 -2.73 -10.79
CA LEU A 215 -1.50 -3.15 -9.39
C LEU A 215 -0.93 -2.05 -8.50
N LEU A 216 0.03 -1.27 -9.00
CA LEU A 216 0.63 -0.14 -8.28
C LEU A 216 -0.26 1.10 -8.26
N GLY A 217 -1.09 1.29 -9.27
CA GLY A 217 -1.88 2.51 -9.43
C GLY A 217 -1.29 3.50 -10.44
N ARG A 218 -1.98 4.62 -10.61
CA ARG A 218 -1.73 5.60 -11.69
C ARG A 218 -0.73 6.70 -11.36
N TYR A 219 -0.55 6.97 -10.08
CA TYR A 219 0.22 8.11 -9.59
C TYR A 219 1.46 7.65 -8.87
N ASP A 220 2.46 8.53 -8.80
CA ASP A 220 3.64 8.31 -7.96
C ASP A 220 3.29 8.58 -6.50
N PHE A 221 3.89 7.81 -5.59
CA PHE A 221 3.58 7.91 -4.17
C PHE A 221 4.70 7.33 -3.28
N TYR A 222 4.62 7.66 -2.00
CA TYR A 222 5.41 7.01 -0.96
C TYR A 222 4.56 5.95 -0.27
N LYS A 223 4.97 4.69 -0.33
CA LYS A 223 4.35 3.63 0.46
C LYS A 223 4.95 3.66 1.86
N VAL A 224 4.11 3.89 2.86
CA VAL A 224 4.50 3.99 4.27
C VAL A 224 4.01 2.74 4.98
N ILE A 225 4.93 1.95 5.53
CA ILE A 225 4.63 0.64 6.11
C ILE A 225 5.15 0.62 7.55
N THR A 226 4.25 0.37 8.51
CA THR A 226 4.63 0.18 9.91
C THR A 226 5.14 -1.24 10.14
N ASP A 227 6.15 -1.35 11.01
CA ASP A 227 6.60 -2.62 11.60
C ASP A 227 6.61 -2.42 13.12
N ASP A 228 5.47 -2.72 13.73
CA ASP A 228 5.24 -2.46 15.15
C ASP A 228 6.15 -3.32 16.03
N LYS A 229 6.43 -4.55 15.57
CA LYS A 229 7.31 -5.48 16.28
C LYS A 229 8.71 -4.92 16.43
N ASN A 230 9.24 -4.31 15.38
CA ASN A 230 10.58 -3.72 15.37
C ASN A 230 10.58 -2.23 15.72
N ARG A 231 9.42 -1.60 15.94
CA ARG A 231 9.24 -0.16 16.13
C ARG A 231 9.96 0.66 15.05
N THR A 232 9.72 0.29 13.80
CA THR A 232 10.28 1.01 12.64
C THR A 232 9.21 1.31 11.60
N THR A 233 9.43 2.37 10.83
CA THR A 233 8.62 2.69 9.66
C THR A 233 9.48 2.60 8.41
N ARG A 234 9.02 1.81 7.44
CA ARG A 234 9.62 1.67 6.12
C ARG A 234 8.89 2.56 5.12
N VAL A 235 9.65 3.36 4.38
CA VAL A 235 9.15 4.19 3.27
C VAL A 235 9.75 3.66 1.97
N GLU A 236 8.89 3.29 1.03
CA GLU A 236 9.26 2.89 -0.33
C GLU A 236 8.76 3.94 -1.32
N ALA A 237 9.65 4.49 -2.16
CA ALA A 237 9.27 5.48 -3.16
C ALA A 237 8.88 4.81 -4.48
N VAL A 238 7.60 4.88 -4.83
CA VAL A 238 7.04 4.35 -6.08
C VAL A 238 6.97 5.48 -7.10
N ASN A 239 8.03 5.62 -7.89
CA ASN A 239 8.24 6.73 -8.83
C ASN A 239 8.10 6.24 -10.27
N ILE A 240 6.88 6.17 -10.78
CA ILE A 240 6.52 5.58 -12.08
C ILE A 240 6.56 6.64 -13.21
N ALA A 241 6.06 7.84 -12.94
CA ALA A 241 6.00 8.96 -13.88
C ALA A 241 7.15 9.96 -13.66
N GLY A 242 7.91 9.81 -12.58
CA GLY A 242 9.04 10.67 -12.28
C GLY A 242 8.61 11.97 -11.63
N THR A 243 7.48 12.03 -10.93
CA THR A 243 6.95 13.26 -10.32
C THR A 243 7.41 13.47 -8.87
N LEU A 244 7.96 12.45 -8.22
CA LEU A 244 8.51 12.58 -6.87
C LEU A 244 9.79 13.42 -6.86
N ASN A 245 10.11 13.94 -5.69
CA ASN A 245 11.45 14.41 -5.33
C ASN A 245 11.92 15.62 -6.16
N LYS A 246 10.97 16.43 -6.63
CA LYS A 246 11.27 17.63 -7.42
C LYS A 246 11.84 18.73 -6.53
N GLN A 247 12.80 19.46 -7.10
CA GLN A 247 13.35 20.65 -6.46
C GLN A 247 12.25 21.70 -6.28
N SER A 248 12.33 22.45 -5.18
CA SER A 248 11.47 23.61 -4.89
C SER A 248 12.38 24.78 -4.53
N GLY A 249 12.27 25.91 -5.24
CA GLY A 249 13.20 27.03 -5.07
C GLY A 249 14.67 26.57 -5.04
N HIS A 250 15.36 26.86 -3.93
CA HIS A 250 16.74 26.43 -3.69
C HIS A 250 16.87 25.07 -3.00
N LEU A 251 15.78 24.54 -2.44
CA LEU A 251 15.78 23.31 -1.67
C LEU A 251 15.81 22.09 -2.59
N LYS A 252 16.83 21.26 -2.42
CA LYS A 252 16.98 19.96 -3.10
C LYS A 252 16.76 18.84 -2.12
N ALA A 253 16.25 17.73 -2.63
CA ALA A 253 16.12 16.53 -1.83
C ALA A 253 17.48 15.93 -1.46
N ILE A 254 17.52 15.17 -0.37
CA ILE A 254 18.74 14.54 0.14
C ILE A 254 19.37 13.53 -0.86
N THR A 255 18.55 12.96 -1.73
CA THR A 255 18.97 12.07 -2.80
C THR A 255 17.94 12.10 -3.92
N LYS A 256 18.37 11.71 -5.12
CA LYS A 256 17.50 11.59 -6.29
C LYS A 256 16.76 10.26 -6.25
N ILE A 257 15.44 10.28 -6.31
CA ILE A 257 14.63 9.07 -6.45
C ILE A 257 14.66 8.63 -7.93
N PRO A 258 15.16 7.42 -8.25
CA PRO A 258 15.21 6.93 -9.62
C PRO A 258 13.79 6.65 -10.15
N LEU A 259 13.66 6.63 -11.47
CA LEU A 259 12.43 6.16 -12.12
C LEU A 259 12.35 4.64 -11.97
N LEU A 260 11.16 4.14 -11.67
CA LEU A 260 10.90 2.73 -11.54
C LEU A 260 10.99 2.03 -12.89
N LYS A 261 11.79 0.98 -12.96
CA LYS A 261 11.88 0.15 -14.16
C LYS A 261 10.67 -0.78 -14.25
N MET A 262 9.88 -0.61 -15.31
CA MET A 262 8.70 -1.44 -15.57
C MET A 262 9.10 -2.70 -16.34
N PRO A 263 8.45 -3.85 -16.06
CA PRO A 263 8.81 -5.10 -16.73
C PRO A 263 8.23 -5.16 -18.14
N MET A 264 8.94 -5.85 -19.02
CA MET A 264 8.53 -6.09 -20.40
C MET A 264 8.25 -7.56 -20.69
N GLN A 265 8.71 -8.48 -19.84
CA GLN A 265 8.61 -9.92 -20.06
C GLN A 265 8.14 -10.69 -18.81
N PHE A 266 7.21 -11.62 -18.98
CA PHE A 266 6.91 -12.64 -17.97
C PHE A 266 7.93 -13.78 -18.05
N TYR A 267 8.52 -14.15 -16.90
CA TYR A 267 9.32 -15.37 -16.75
C TYR A 267 8.50 -16.53 -16.18
N HIS A 268 7.54 -16.24 -15.30
CA HIS A 268 6.68 -17.26 -14.71
C HIS A 268 5.28 -16.72 -14.42
N ILE A 269 4.27 -17.55 -14.69
CA ILE A 269 2.88 -17.36 -14.26
C ILE A 269 2.35 -18.75 -13.92
N GLY A 270 2.10 -19.02 -12.64
CA GLY A 270 1.70 -20.35 -12.19
C GLY A 270 1.35 -20.40 -10.71
N PHE A 271 0.93 -21.58 -10.23
CA PHE A 271 0.65 -21.79 -8.82
C PHE A 271 1.93 -21.68 -7.98
N LYS A 272 1.79 -21.05 -6.82
CA LYS A 272 2.81 -21.11 -5.77
C LYS A 272 2.95 -22.57 -5.32
N PRO A 273 4.17 -23.12 -5.22
CA PRO A 273 4.38 -24.49 -4.74
C PRO A 273 3.69 -24.75 -3.40
N GLY A 274 2.93 -25.84 -3.31
CA GLY A 274 2.18 -26.22 -2.11
C GLY A 274 0.95 -25.37 -1.82
N SER A 275 0.51 -24.50 -2.74
CA SER A 275 -0.70 -23.69 -2.59
C SER A 275 -1.78 -24.07 -3.61
N ASN A 276 -3.03 -24.12 -3.15
CA ASN A 276 -4.22 -24.37 -3.98
C ASN A 276 -5.06 -23.10 -4.24
N ASN A 277 -4.60 -21.95 -3.74
CA ASN A 277 -5.32 -20.67 -3.88
C ASN A 277 -4.39 -19.49 -4.15
N THR A 278 -3.10 -19.72 -4.38
CA THR A 278 -2.12 -18.66 -4.60
C THR A 278 -1.33 -18.92 -5.87
N ILE A 279 -1.21 -17.91 -6.71
CA ILE A 279 -0.37 -17.90 -7.90
C ILE A 279 0.79 -16.93 -7.72
N GLU A 280 1.88 -17.15 -8.44
CA GLU A 280 3.02 -16.25 -8.53
C GLU A 280 3.21 -15.80 -9.98
N VAL A 281 3.50 -14.50 -10.12
CA VAL A 281 3.86 -13.85 -11.38
C VAL A 281 5.26 -13.29 -11.23
N VAL A 282 6.20 -13.77 -12.04
CA VAL A 282 7.59 -13.30 -12.07
C VAL A 282 7.83 -12.63 -13.41
N CYS A 283 8.38 -11.42 -13.38
CA CYS A 283 8.77 -10.68 -14.56
C CYS A 283 10.28 -10.36 -14.53
N ASP A 284 10.77 -9.82 -15.64
CA ASP A 284 12.06 -9.14 -15.71
C ASP A 284 12.15 -7.93 -14.75
N GLU A 285 13.33 -7.32 -14.67
CA GLU A 285 13.62 -6.19 -13.78
C GLU A 285 13.40 -6.47 -12.28
N GLY A 286 13.29 -7.74 -11.88
CA GLY A 286 13.21 -8.15 -10.46
C GLY A 286 11.80 -8.09 -9.87
N TRP A 287 10.76 -8.03 -10.70
CA TRP A 287 9.37 -8.05 -10.25
C TRP A 287 8.89 -9.46 -9.89
N GLN A 288 8.39 -9.64 -8.67
CA GLN A 288 7.69 -10.85 -8.26
C GLN A 288 6.42 -10.49 -7.48
N ILE A 289 5.30 -11.06 -7.90
CA ILE A 289 3.98 -10.82 -7.32
C ILE A 289 3.39 -12.15 -6.87
N SER A 290 2.86 -12.20 -5.65
CA SER A 290 2.02 -13.29 -5.16
C SER A 290 0.57 -12.83 -5.15
N MET A 291 -0.33 -13.60 -5.75
CA MET A 291 -1.76 -13.31 -5.82
C MET A 291 -2.56 -14.46 -5.22
N ARG A 292 -3.09 -14.26 -4.01
CA ARG A 292 -3.92 -15.25 -3.31
C ARG A 292 -5.40 -14.95 -3.50
N ILE A 293 -6.14 -15.87 -4.11
CA ILE A 293 -7.58 -15.76 -4.25
C ILE A 293 -8.29 -16.16 -2.95
N HIS A 294 -9.24 -15.36 -2.52
CA HIS A 294 -10.06 -15.59 -1.32
C HIS A 294 -11.42 -14.89 -1.44
N SER A 295 -12.35 -15.17 -0.53
CA SER A 295 -13.57 -14.38 -0.44
C SER A 295 -13.42 -13.20 0.52
N ALA A 296 -13.97 -12.06 0.15
CA ALA A 296 -14.03 -10.86 0.99
C ALA A 296 -14.95 -11.01 2.22
N SER A 297 -15.82 -12.02 2.19
CA SER A 297 -16.84 -12.30 3.18
C SER A 297 -16.64 -13.70 3.73
N SER A 298 -17.02 -13.92 4.99
CA SER A 298 -17.14 -15.28 5.52
C SER A 298 -18.26 -16.07 4.81
N LYS A 299 -19.26 -15.35 4.30
CA LYS A 299 -20.41 -15.91 3.55
C LYS A 299 -20.04 -16.12 2.09
N ILE A 300 -20.68 -17.11 1.45
CA ILE A 300 -20.53 -17.35 0.01
C ILE A 300 -21.04 -16.14 -0.78
N GLU A 301 -20.20 -15.65 -1.69
CA GLU A 301 -20.52 -14.56 -2.62
C GLU A 301 -19.99 -14.95 -4.02
N PRO A 302 -20.69 -14.57 -5.10
CA PRO A 302 -20.27 -14.86 -6.49
C PRO A 302 -19.18 -13.90 -6.96
N SER A 303 -18.21 -13.62 -6.10
CA SER A 303 -17.01 -12.84 -6.43
C SER A 303 -15.89 -13.26 -5.51
N LEU A 304 -14.68 -13.31 -6.06
CA LEU A 304 -13.47 -13.58 -5.31
C LEU A 304 -12.51 -12.41 -5.43
N LYS A 305 -11.75 -12.15 -4.37
CA LYS A 305 -10.72 -11.11 -4.29
C LYS A 305 -9.34 -11.74 -4.40
N PHE A 306 -8.43 -11.03 -5.04
CA PHE A 306 -7.01 -11.24 -4.88
C PHE A 306 -6.50 -10.42 -3.69
N ASP A 307 -5.78 -11.11 -2.81
CA ASP A 307 -4.80 -10.52 -1.91
C ASP A 307 -3.45 -10.53 -2.64
N VAL A 308 -3.01 -9.35 -3.09
CA VAL A 308 -1.84 -9.19 -3.94
C VAL A 308 -0.69 -8.62 -3.12
N ASN A 309 0.42 -9.34 -3.08
CA ASN A 309 1.64 -8.94 -2.39
C ASN A 309 2.79 -8.83 -3.39
N LEU A 310 3.55 -7.74 -3.29
CA LEU A 310 4.82 -7.59 -4.00
C LEU A 310 5.89 -8.30 -3.18
N ILE A 311 6.35 -9.46 -3.68
CA ILE A 311 7.38 -10.27 -3.03
C ILE A 311 8.76 -9.66 -3.25
N SER A 312 9.00 -9.18 -4.47
CA SER A 312 10.19 -8.41 -4.81
C SER A 312 9.84 -7.24 -5.70
N LEU A 313 10.59 -6.15 -5.49
CA LEU A 313 10.57 -4.94 -6.28
C LEU A 313 11.90 -4.84 -7.04
N PRO A 314 11.95 -4.09 -8.16
CA PRO A 314 13.21 -3.73 -8.78
C PRO A 314 14.17 -3.12 -7.77
N SER A 315 15.46 -3.42 -7.90
CA SER A 315 16.51 -2.84 -7.04
C SER A 315 16.58 -1.31 -7.12
N SER A 316 15.95 -0.72 -8.14
CA SER A 316 15.79 0.73 -8.28
C SER A 316 14.81 1.35 -7.27
N VAL A 317 13.96 0.59 -6.57
CA VAL A 317 13.04 1.21 -5.59
C VAL A 317 13.83 1.77 -4.42
N TYR A 318 13.79 3.10 -4.27
CA TYR A 318 14.35 3.75 -3.10
C TYR A 318 13.57 3.31 -1.86
N THR A 319 14.29 2.82 -0.86
CA THR A 319 13.74 2.35 0.41
C THR A 319 14.54 2.96 1.54
N GLN A 320 13.85 3.51 2.53
CA GLN A 320 14.45 3.91 3.80
C GLN A 320 13.63 3.36 4.96
N VAL A 321 14.30 2.88 6.00
CA VAL A 321 13.69 2.48 7.26
C VAL A 321 14.13 3.48 8.32
N GLU A 322 13.19 3.99 9.10
CA GLU A 322 13.43 4.93 10.19
C GLU A 322 12.89 4.33 11.50
N PRO A 323 13.69 4.26 12.57
CA PRO A 323 13.19 3.86 13.88
C PRO A 323 12.20 4.89 14.40
N TRP A 324 11.22 4.45 15.16
CA TRP A 324 10.23 5.30 15.81
C TRP A 324 10.89 6.21 16.85
N ASP A 325 11.68 5.59 17.72
CA ASP A 325 12.39 6.20 18.83
C ASP A 325 13.69 6.87 18.36
N ASN A 326 13.59 8.12 17.89
CA ASN A 326 14.76 8.89 17.48
C ASN A 326 15.34 9.67 18.66
N ASP A 327 15.88 8.93 19.61
CA ASP A 327 16.46 9.44 20.85
C ASP A 327 17.85 10.09 20.65
N LEU A 328 18.15 10.57 19.44
CA LEU A 328 19.47 11.12 19.11
C LEU A 328 19.80 12.40 19.91
N ASN A 329 18.79 13.10 20.45
CA ASN A 329 19.00 14.25 21.33
C ASN A 329 19.13 13.86 22.82
N GLN A 330 18.47 12.81 23.31
CA GLN A 330 18.64 12.35 24.70
C GLN A 330 19.90 11.50 24.87
N ASN A 331 20.18 10.60 23.92
CA ASN A 331 21.31 9.67 24.00
C ASN A 331 22.67 10.29 23.63
N ARG A 332 22.72 11.38 22.83
CA ARG A 332 24.00 12.11 22.61
C ARG A 332 24.48 12.79 23.87
N SER A 333 23.60 13.44 24.63
CA SER A 333 23.95 14.09 25.91
C SER A 333 24.40 13.08 26.96
N GLN A 334 23.76 11.92 27.04
CA GLN A 334 24.21 10.84 27.92
C GLN A 334 25.53 10.20 27.47
N ARG A 335 25.72 9.90 26.18
CA ARG A 335 26.96 9.28 25.69
C ARG A 335 28.16 10.22 25.73
N LEU A 336 28.00 11.50 25.38
CA LEU A 336 29.06 12.52 25.52
C LEU A 336 29.37 12.78 27.00
N GLY A 337 28.36 12.88 27.87
CA GLY A 337 28.57 13.02 29.31
C GLY A 337 29.30 11.82 29.95
N THR A 338 29.05 10.61 29.45
CA THR A 338 29.73 9.40 29.95
C THR A 338 31.16 9.26 29.39
N TYR A 339 31.39 9.63 28.13
CA TYR A 339 32.72 9.58 27.50
C TYR A 339 33.63 10.70 28.03
N ALA A 340 33.11 11.92 28.20
CA ALA A 340 33.83 13.05 28.80
C ALA A 340 34.20 12.79 30.27
N LYS A 341 33.31 12.18 31.07
CA LYS A 341 33.63 11.74 32.44
C LYS A 341 34.68 10.64 32.51
N LYS A 342 34.85 9.85 31.45
CA LYS A 342 35.90 8.81 31.34
C LYS A 342 37.25 9.39 30.95
N ILE A 343 37.26 10.44 30.12
CA ILE A 343 38.49 11.14 29.69
C ILE A 343 39.00 12.09 30.77
N LEU A 344 38.11 12.72 31.55
CA LEU A 344 38.46 13.67 32.62
C LEU A 344 38.85 13.01 33.96
N LYS A 345 38.75 11.68 34.08
CA LYS A 345 39.32 10.91 35.19
C LYS A 345 40.75 10.49 34.85
N ILE A 346 41.61 11.48 34.66
CA ILE A 346 43.06 11.32 34.79
C ILE A 346 43.41 11.84 36.19
N ASP A 347 43.74 10.88 37.04
CA ASP A 347 44.40 10.95 38.34
C ASP A 347 44.82 12.33 38.84
N ASN A 348 44.01 12.90 39.74
CA ASN A 348 44.53 13.70 40.84
C ASN A 348 44.46 12.85 42.11
N THR A 349 45.44 11.96 42.27
CA THR A 349 45.86 11.44 43.58
C THR A 349 47.30 11.87 43.80
N VAL A 350 47.46 13.03 44.42
CA VAL A 350 48.66 13.41 45.17
C VAL A 350 48.20 13.62 46.60
N GLU A 351 48.34 12.58 47.41
CA GLU A 351 48.93 12.51 48.76
C GLU A 351 48.61 11.17 49.42
#